data_AF-A0AAE0P8U2-F1
#
_entry.id   AF-A0AAE0P8U2-F1
#
_cell.length_a   1.000
_cell.length_b   1.000
_cell.length_c   1.000
_cell.angle_alpha   90.00
_cell.angle_beta   90.00
_cell.angle_gamma   90.00
#
_symmetry.space_group_name_H-M   'P 1'
#
loop_
_entity.id
_entity.type
_entity.pdbx_description
1 polymer ?
#
loop_
_entity_poly.entity_id
_entity_poly.type
_entity_poly.pdbx_seq_one_letter_code
_entity_poly.pdbx_strand_id
1 'polypeptide(L)'
;MQFVRSLFLWVVPQKNVACPSVGEFYCSMRLGGCWEAVGPAGDMFKSLSRDIQELLADWEAPEDGIVGWSIYMIGPTQRSARPTLLIYGQSTVSRKSVRNLIEASKILQHYPRVGLDDCCHAPDRSHVLPLE
;
A
#
# COMPACT_ATOMS: atom_id res chain seq x y z
N MET A 1 -61.26 -5.75 20.02
CA MET A 1 -60.21 -6.53 19.33
C MET A 1 -59.04 -5.59 19.05
N GLN A 2 -57.99 -5.66 19.85
CA GLN A 2 -56.76 -4.85 19.69
C GLN A 2 -55.84 -5.54 18.68
N PHE A 3 -55.44 -4.83 17.62
CA PHE A 3 -54.33 -5.25 16.76
C PHE A 3 -53.13 -4.35 17.05
N VAL A 4 -52.21 -4.87 17.86
CA VAL A 4 -50.87 -4.30 18.05
C VAL A 4 -50.04 -4.68 16.84
N ARG A 5 -49.74 -3.70 15.97
CA ARG A 5 -48.77 -3.88 14.88
C ARG A 5 -47.36 -3.76 15.47
N SER A 6 -46.72 -4.92 15.67
CA SER A 6 -45.31 -5.02 15.99
C SER A 6 -44.48 -4.47 14.81
N LEU A 7 -43.85 -3.32 15.01
CA LEU A 7 -42.91 -2.73 14.07
C LEU A 7 -41.55 -3.44 14.29
N PHE A 8 -41.32 -4.54 13.58
CA PHE A 8 -39.99 -5.11 13.47
C PHE A 8 -39.12 -4.13 12.68
N LEU A 9 -38.42 -3.26 13.40
CA LEU A 9 -37.24 -2.56 12.89
C LEU A 9 -36.22 -3.64 12.53
N TRP A 10 -36.07 -3.90 11.24
CA TRP A 10 -34.91 -4.62 10.73
C TRP A 10 -33.69 -3.77 11.07
N VAL A 11 -32.97 -4.15 12.13
CA VAL A 11 -31.60 -3.73 12.33
C VAL A 11 -30.83 -4.32 11.15
N VAL A 12 -30.61 -3.52 10.11
CA VAL A 12 -29.64 -3.85 9.07
C VAL A 12 -28.31 -3.98 9.81
N PRO A 13 -27.65 -5.16 9.81
CA PRO A 13 -26.32 -5.25 10.38
C PRO A 13 -25.47 -4.27 9.59
N GLN A 14 -24.96 -3.24 10.25
CA GLN A 14 -23.96 -2.39 9.63
C GLN A 14 -22.81 -3.32 9.25
N LYS A 15 -22.68 -3.62 7.95
CA LYS A 15 -21.47 -4.22 7.40
C LYS A 15 -20.34 -3.35 7.93
N ASN A 16 -19.50 -3.97 8.75
CA ASN A 16 -18.28 -3.39 9.27
C ASN A 16 -17.67 -2.56 8.14
N VAL A 17 -17.58 -1.23 8.29
CA VAL A 17 -17.12 -0.35 7.21
C VAL A 17 -15.64 -0.66 7.02
N ALA A 18 -15.35 -1.64 6.18
CA ALA A 18 -14.00 -1.97 5.77
C ALA A 18 -13.39 -0.71 5.15
N CYS A 19 -12.12 -0.45 5.45
CA CYS A 19 -11.41 0.64 4.81
C CYS A 19 -11.46 0.39 3.29
N PRO A 20 -12.03 1.30 2.47
CA PRO A 20 -12.20 1.07 1.02
C PRO A 20 -10.86 1.03 0.28
N SER A 21 -9.76 1.31 0.99
CA SER A 21 -8.40 1.26 0.49
C SER A 21 -7.67 -0.05 0.79
N VAL A 22 -8.26 -0.98 1.53
CA VAL A 22 -7.60 -2.21 2.01
C VAL A 22 -8.20 -3.43 1.33
N GLY A 23 -7.36 -4.18 0.63
CA GLY A 23 -7.71 -5.43 -0.05
C GLY A 23 -7.21 -6.67 0.69
N GLU A 24 -6.69 -7.64 -0.07
CA GLU A 24 -6.19 -8.90 0.48
C GLU A 24 -5.02 -8.71 1.44
N PHE A 25 -4.90 -9.62 2.42
CA PHE A 25 -3.74 -9.64 3.30
C PHE A 25 -2.59 -10.40 2.63
N TYR A 26 -1.39 -9.82 2.62
CA TYR A 26 -0.21 -10.44 2.06
C TYR A 26 0.66 -11.08 3.16
N CYS A 27 1.09 -10.30 4.13
CA CYS A 27 2.02 -10.79 5.15
C CYS A 27 2.04 -9.92 6.41
N SER A 28 2.63 -10.47 7.47
CA SER A 28 2.97 -9.71 8.68
C SER A 28 4.35 -9.07 8.51
N MET A 29 4.46 -7.79 8.84
CA MET A 29 5.68 -7.00 8.86
C MET A 29 5.96 -6.49 10.29
N ARG A 30 7.14 -5.89 10.51
CA ARG A 30 7.52 -5.33 11.82
C ARG A 30 6.50 -4.32 12.38
N LEU A 31 5.84 -3.56 11.51
CA LEU A 31 4.91 -2.49 11.86
C LEU A 31 3.43 -2.93 11.89
N GLY A 32 3.16 -4.23 11.74
CA GLY A 32 1.81 -4.79 11.70
C GLY A 32 1.56 -5.59 10.43
N GLY A 33 0.31 -5.68 10.00
CA GLY A 33 -0.04 -6.34 8.75
C GLY A 33 0.27 -5.49 7.51
N CYS A 34 0.45 -6.19 6.40
CA CYS A 34 0.55 -5.64 5.06
C CYS A 34 -0.60 -6.19 4.22
N TRP A 35 -1.36 -5.27 3.62
CA TRP A 35 -2.49 -5.57 2.77
C TRP A 35 -2.30 -4.89 1.41
N GLU A 36 -2.96 -5.43 0.41
CA GLU A 36 -3.15 -4.80 -0.89
C GLU A 36 -3.76 -3.40 -0.73
N ALA A 37 -3.22 -2.44 -1.48
CA ALA A 37 -3.84 -1.12 -1.59
C ALA A 37 -4.81 -1.08 -2.77
N VAL A 38 -6.10 -1.02 -2.47
CA VAL A 38 -7.18 -0.95 -3.45
C VAL A 38 -7.88 0.41 -3.39
N GLY A 39 -8.90 0.60 -4.23
CA GLY A 39 -9.76 1.78 -4.21
C GLY A 39 -8.97 3.10 -4.20
N PRO A 40 -9.28 4.05 -3.29
CA PRO A 40 -8.61 5.35 -3.27
C PRO A 40 -7.08 5.29 -3.11
N ALA A 41 -6.55 4.28 -2.42
CA ALA A 41 -5.09 4.16 -2.24
C ALA A 41 -4.42 3.63 -3.52
N GLY A 42 -5.05 2.66 -4.17
CA GLY A 42 -4.59 2.15 -5.48
C GLY A 42 -4.69 3.20 -6.59
N ASP A 43 -5.76 4.00 -6.61
CA ASP A 43 -5.91 5.08 -7.61
C ASP A 43 -4.89 6.20 -7.40
N MET A 44 -4.64 6.59 -6.16
CA MET A 44 -3.56 7.54 -5.81
C MET A 44 -2.19 7.02 -6.26
N PHE A 45 -1.94 5.72 -6.11
CA PHE A 45 -0.68 5.13 -6.56
C PHE A 45 -0.49 5.27 -8.06
N LYS A 46 -1.52 5.15 -8.90
CA LYS A 46 -1.37 5.37 -10.35
C LYS A 46 -0.84 6.77 -10.71
N SER A 47 -1.16 7.78 -9.92
CA SER A 47 -0.60 9.13 -10.09
C SER A 47 0.81 9.20 -9.54
N LEU A 48 1.01 8.77 -8.29
CA LEU A 48 2.33 8.75 -7.66
C LEU A 48 3.36 7.91 -8.43
N SER A 49 2.97 6.79 -9.03
CA SER A 49 3.84 5.96 -9.86
C SER A 49 4.38 6.72 -11.06
N ARG A 50 3.55 7.55 -11.71
CA ARG A 50 3.99 8.38 -12.84
C ARG A 50 5.00 9.41 -12.37
N ASP A 51 4.70 10.10 -11.28
CA ASP A 51 5.60 11.09 -10.70
C ASP A 51 6.96 10.46 -10.30
N ILE A 52 6.95 9.23 -9.76
CA ILE A 52 8.18 8.47 -9.42
C ILE A 52 8.91 7.99 -10.68
N GLN A 53 8.21 7.53 -11.71
CA GLN A 53 8.81 7.13 -12.99
C GLN A 53 9.54 8.31 -13.64
N GLU A 54 8.94 9.49 -13.61
CA GLU A 54 9.57 10.72 -14.11
C GLU A 54 10.80 11.10 -13.28
N LEU A 55 10.71 11.01 -11.95
CA LEU A 55 11.85 11.26 -11.06
C LEU A 55 13.03 10.31 -11.30
N LEU A 56 12.73 9.05 -11.63
CA LEU A 56 13.73 7.99 -11.85
C LEU A 56 14.18 7.86 -13.31
N ALA A 57 13.66 8.68 -14.23
CA ALA A 57 13.96 8.56 -15.65
C ALA A 57 15.48 8.72 -15.94
N ASP A 58 16.14 9.61 -15.21
CA ASP A 58 17.57 9.87 -15.32
C ASP A 58 18.39 9.19 -14.20
N TRP A 59 17.74 8.36 -13.37
CA TRP A 59 18.43 7.68 -12.28
C TRP A 59 19.16 6.44 -12.79
N GLU A 60 20.48 6.47 -12.71
CA GLU A 60 21.31 5.30 -12.96
C GLU A 60 21.39 4.45 -11.70
N ALA A 61 20.89 3.21 -11.79
CA ALA A 61 20.99 2.27 -10.70
C ALA A 61 22.47 1.99 -10.38
N PRO A 62 22.86 1.92 -9.10
CA PRO A 62 24.12 1.27 -8.73
C PRO A 62 24.14 -0.13 -9.34
N GLU A 63 25.32 -0.59 -9.81
CA GLU A 63 25.51 -1.85 -10.58
C GLU A 63 24.81 -3.09 -9.97
N ASP A 64 24.47 -3.03 -8.68
CA ASP A 64 23.78 -4.08 -7.95
C ASP A 64 22.25 -3.93 -7.95
N GLY A 65 21.63 -4.25 -9.08
CA GLY A 65 20.34 -4.93 -9.10
C GLY A 65 19.06 -4.10 -9.27
N ILE A 66 17.99 -4.83 -9.59
CA ILE A 66 16.66 -4.30 -9.90
C ILE A 66 15.98 -3.83 -8.62
N VAL A 67 15.51 -2.58 -8.65
CA VAL A 67 14.65 -1.99 -7.62
C VAL A 67 13.25 -1.83 -8.21
N GLY A 68 12.26 -2.39 -7.53
CA GLY A 68 10.85 -2.12 -7.79
C GLY A 68 10.23 -1.30 -6.67
N TRP A 69 9.03 -0.79 -6.91
CA TRP A 69 8.24 -0.13 -5.89
C TRP A 69 6.75 -0.41 -6.11
N SER A 70 6.00 -0.41 -5.01
CA SER A 70 4.55 -0.49 -5.03
C SER A 70 3.98 0.20 -3.81
N ILE A 71 2.66 0.40 -3.78
CA ILE A 71 1.97 0.88 -2.58
C ILE A 71 1.28 -0.29 -1.87
N TYR A 72 1.31 -0.26 -0.55
CA TYR A 72 0.61 -1.22 0.29
C TYR A 72 -0.11 -0.49 1.41
N MET A 73 -1.14 -1.11 1.97
CA MET A 73 -1.73 -0.65 3.22
C MET A 73 -0.98 -1.34 4.36
N ILE A 74 -0.29 -0.57 5.21
CA ILE A 74 0.52 -1.12 6.31
C ILE A 74 0.08 -0.55 7.65
N GLY A 75 -0.11 -1.41 8.64
CA GLY A 75 -0.37 -1.00 10.02
C GLY A 75 -0.84 -2.12 10.95
N PRO A 76 -1.09 -1.84 12.23
CA PRO A 76 -1.46 -2.87 13.21
C PRO A 76 -2.76 -3.62 12.89
N THR A 77 -3.71 -2.96 12.22
CA THR A 77 -5.01 -3.52 11.83
C THR A 77 -5.41 -2.94 10.47
N GLN A 78 -6.33 -3.60 9.75
CA GLN A 78 -6.89 -3.07 8.49
C GLN A 78 -7.45 -1.65 8.64
N ARG A 79 -8.05 -1.32 9.79
CA ARG A 79 -8.67 -0.01 10.03
C ARG A 79 -7.63 1.09 10.29
N SER A 80 -6.49 0.74 10.88
CA SER A 80 -5.41 1.68 11.18
C SER A 80 -4.30 1.68 10.13
N ALA A 81 -4.37 0.78 9.15
CA ALA A 81 -3.43 0.70 8.04
C ALA A 81 -3.45 2.00 7.23
N ARG A 82 -2.26 2.43 6.82
CA ARG A 82 -2.06 3.63 6.01
C ARG A 82 -1.37 3.24 4.71
N PRO A 83 -1.60 4.00 3.62
CA PRO A 83 -0.88 3.78 2.39
C PRO A 83 0.62 4.04 2.62
N THR A 84 1.45 3.11 2.19
CA THR A 84 2.91 3.19 2.32
C THR A 84 3.52 2.78 0.99
N LEU A 85 4.28 3.70 0.39
CA LEU A 85 5.13 3.41 -0.74
C LEU A 85 6.30 2.56 -0.25
N LEU A 86 6.44 1.36 -0.80
CA LEU A 86 7.43 0.39 -0.39
C LEU A 86 8.38 0.12 -1.55
N ILE A 87 9.65 0.41 -1.34
CA ILE A 87 10.73 0.13 -2.29
C ILE A 87 11.29 -1.25 -1.99
N TYR A 88 11.45 -2.10 -3.00
CA TYR A 88 11.95 -3.45 -2.81
C TYR A 88 13.01 -3.85 -3.85
N GLY A 89 13.90 -4.74 -3.44
CA GLY A 89 15.06 -5.16 -4.24
C GLY A 89 16.13 -5.79 -3.36
N GLN A 90 17.07 -6.53 -3.93
CA GLN A 90 18.10 -7.23 -3.15
C GLN A 90 19.14 -6.26 -2.56
N SER A 91 19.59 -5.28 -3.35
CA SER A 91 20.61 -4.32 -2.91
C SER A 91 20.03 -3.28 -1.97
N THR A 92 20.49 -3.31 -0.72
CA THR A 92 20.17 -2.27 0.28
C THR A 92 20.68 -0.90 -0.15
N VAL A 93 21.80 -0.83 -0.89
CA VAL A 93 22.34 0.43 -1.40
C VAL A 93 21.38 1.03 -2.43
N SER A 94 20.94 0.24 -3.40
CA SER A 94 20.02 0.69 -4.45
C SER A 94 18.66 1.11 -3.87
N ARG A 95 18.08 0.33 -2.94
CA ARG A 95 16.82 0.70 -2.27
C ARG A 95 16.93 2.03 -1.52
N LYS A 96 17.99 2.21 -0.74
CA LYS A 96 18.22 3.47 0.01
C LYS A 96 18.49 4.65 -0.92
N SER A 97 19.19 4.44 -2.04
CA SER A 97 19.42 5.47 -3.06
C SER A 97 18.09 6.01 -3.61
N VAL A 98 17.20 5.10 -4.05
CA VAL A 98 15.86 5.46 -4.54
C VAL A 98 15.02 6.13 -3.46
N ARG A 99 15.05 5.60 -2.22
CA ARG A 99 14.34 6.17 -1.07
C ARG A 99 14.76 7.62 -0.82
N ASN A 100 16.08 7.85 -0.74
CA ASN A 100 16.64 9.18 -0.50
C ASN A 100 16.29 10.15 -1.63
N LEU A 101 16.28 9.68 -2.89
CA LEU A 101 15.88 10.50 -4.03
C LEU A 101 14.41 10.92 -3.95
N ILE A 102 13.51 9.98 -3.61
CA ILE A 102 12.09 10.28 -3.38
C ILE A 102 11.92 11.29 -2.23
N GLU A 103 12.62 11.10 -1.10
CA GLU A 103 12.57 12.03 0.02
C GLU A 103 13.07 13.43 -0.37
N ALA A 104 14.20 13.50 -1.09
CA ALA A 104 14.81 14.75 -1.53
C ALA A 104 13.94 15.52 -2.54
N SER A 105 13.23 14.79 -3.42
CA SER A 105 12.32 15.38 -4.41
C SER A 105 11.09 16.05 -3.79
N LYS A 106 10.77 15.73 -2.53
CA LYS A 106 9.56 16.18 -1.82
C LYS A 106 8.25 15.79 -2.52
N ILE A 107 8.27 14.83 -3.44
CA ILE A 107 7.08 14.37 -4.19
C ILE A 107 5.95 13.93 -3.26
N LEU A 108 6.29 13.31 -2.12
CA LEU A 108 5.34 12.85 -1.10
C LEU A 108 4.66 13.97 -0.33
N GLN A 109 5.10 15.24 -0.45
CA GLN A 109 4.38 16.37 0.15
C GLN A 109 3.00 16.59 -0.50
N HIS A 110 2.82 16.19 -1.76
CA HIS A 110 1.52 16.17 -2.43
C HIS A 110 0.63 15.02 -1.94
N TYR A 111 1.21 14.05 -1.20
CA TYR A 111 0.56 12.84 -0.71
C TYR A 111 0.77 12.67 0.81
N PRO A 112 0.28 13.60 1.66
CA PRO A 112 0.69 13.73 3.07
C PRO A 112 0.32 12.56 3.99
N ARG A 113 -0.46 11.59 3.50
CA ARG A 113 -0.83 10.37 4.24
C ARG A 113 -0.03 9.14 3.81
N VAL A 114 0.81 9.27 2.79
CA VAL A 114 1.63 8.18 2.25
C VAL A 114 2.92 8.08 3.06
N GLY A 115 3.10 6.93 3.70
CA GLY A 115 4.39 6.56 4.29
C GLY A 115 5.40 6.15 3.21
N LEU A 116 6.68 6.11 3.57
CA LEU A 116 7.75 5.61 2.73
C LEU A 116 8.54 4.57 3.53
N ASP A 117 8.76 3.40 2.96
CA ASP A 117 9.63 2.38 3.55
C ASP A 117 10.35 1.53 2.49
N ASP A 118 11.24 0.62 2.92
CA ASP A 118 11.92 -0.33 2.04
C ASP A 118 12.05 -1.74 2.62
N CYS A 119 12.14 -2.76 1.76
CA CYS A 119 12.31 -4.16 2.14
C CYS A 119 13.04 -4.99 1.07
N CYS A 120 13.54 -6.18 1.41
CA CYS A 120 14.28 -7.02 0.47
C CYS A 120 13.41 -7.70 -0.61
N HIS A 121 12.11 -7.89 -0.35
CA HIS A 121 11.18 -8.59 -1.24
C HIS A 121 9.82 -7.90 -1.23
N ALA A 122 9.16 -7.88 -2.39
CA ALA A 122 7.78 -7.41 -2.50
C ALA A 122 6.85 -8.23 -1.57
N PRO A 123 6.00 -7.59 -0.75
CA PRO A 123 5.08 -8.28 0.16
C PRO A 123 4.17 -9.32 -0.49
N ASP A 124 3.77 -9.10 -1.74
CA ASP A 124 2.90 -9.95 -2.56
C ASP A 124 3.64 -11.12 -3.22
N ARG A 125 4.96 -11.26 -3.02
CA ARG A 125 5.77 -12.32 -3.66
C ARG A 125 5.26 -13.74 -3.35
N SER A 126 4.62 -13.96 -2.21
CA SER A 126 4.00 -15.25 -1.85
C SER A 126 2.69 -15.53 -2.59
N HIS A 127 2.10 -14.55 -3.28
CA HIS A 127 0.86 -14.66 -4.05
C HIS A 127 1.12 -14.79 -5.56
N VAL A 128 2.39 -14.73 -5.98
CA VAL A 128 2.78 -14.96 -7.38
C VAL A 128 2.72 -16.47 -7.63
N LEU A 129 1.67 -16.92 -8.31
CA LEU A 129 1.55 -18.31 -8.76
C LEU A 129 2.72 -18.62 -9.72
N PRO A 130 3.29 -19.84 -9.67
CA PRO A 130 4.24 -20.28 -10.70
C PRO A 130 3.62 -20.13 -12.08
N LEU A 131 4.38 -19.63 -13.04
CA LEU A 131 4.02 -19.74 -14.45
C LEU A 131 4.01 -21.25 -14.79
N GLU A 132 2.84 -21.80 -15.07
CA GLU A 132 2.70 -23.13 -15.70
C GLU A 132 3.18 -23.10 -17.16
#